data_AF-A0A7S4R5M6-F1
#
_entry.id   AF-A0A7S4R5M6-F1
#
_cell.length_a   1.000
_cell.length_b   1.000
_cell.length_c   1.000
_cell.angle_alpha   90.00
_cell.angle_beta   90.00
_cell.angle_gamma   90.00
#
_symmetry.space_group_name_H-M   'P 1'
#
loop_
_entity.id
_entity.type
_entity.pdbx_description
1 polymer ?
#
loop_
_entity_poly.entity_id
_entity_poly.type
_entity_poly.pdbx_seq_one_letter_code
_entity_poly.pdbx_strand_id
1 'polypeptide(L)'
;YSSCAEANFCIGKFDEMEKNLKEVFTNARCLDDELESTFTFVSALVAQNKMHQALDLGLLILAQLGESFLIHSDIRSIIMVEFAKTKRKLNEKCDDEFLSMKNTSDKHKLAVM
;
A
#
# COMPACT_ATOMS: atom_id res chain seq x y z
N TYR A 1 25.45 2.31 -12.33
CA TYR A 1 24.74 3.46 -11.75
C TYR A 1 23.83 3.05 -10.59
N SER A 2 23.20 1.87 -10.61
CA SER A 2 22.33 1.34 -9.53
C SER A 2 23.00 1.33 -8.15
N SER A 3 24.15 0.67 -7.99
CA SER A 3 24.85 0.63 -6.69
C SER A 3 25.33 2.02 -6.20
N CYS A 4 25.56 2.96 -7.12
CA CYS A 4 25.90 4.34 -6.78
C CYS A 4 24.67 5.11 -6.27
N ALA A 5 23.49 4.85 -6.85
CA ALA A 5 22.23 5.38 -6.34
C ALA A 5 21.94 4.85 -4.93
N GLU A 6 22.12 3.56 -4.68
CA GLU A 6 21.96 2.96 -3.35
C GLU A 6 22.91 3.56 -2.32
N ALA A 7 24.19 3.72 -2.68
CA ALA A 7 25.15 4.37 -1.79
C ALA A 7 24.71 5.79 -1.44
N ASN A 8 24.25 6.57 -2.42
CA ASN A 8 23.73 7.93 -2.23
C ASN A 8 22.46 7.95 -1.37
N PHE A 9 21.57 6.97 -1.52
CA PHE A 9 20.41 6.78 -0.65
C PHE A 9 20.84 6.56 0.82
N CYS A 10 21.78 5.65 1.07
CA CYS A 10 22.26 5.34 2.42
C CYS A 10 22.89 6.54 3.15
N ILE A 11 23.49 7.48 2.40
CA ILE A 11 24.07 8.72 2.96
C ILE A 11 23.11 9.92 2.90
N GLY A 12 21.86 9.72 2.48
CA GLY A 12 20.82 10.76 2.43
C GLY A 12 20.99 11.79 1.30
N LYS A 13 21.85 11.52 0.32
CA LYS A 13 22.06 12.39 -0.85
C LYS A 13 21.04 12.11 -1.95
N PHE A 14 19.79 12.49 -1.71
CA PHE A 14 18.68 12.20 -2.62
C PHE A 14 18.84 12.86 -4.00
N ASP A 15 19.38 14.08 -4.10
CA ASP A 15 19.56 14.76 -5.40
C ASP A 15 20.57 14.04 -6.31
N GLU A 16 21.67 13.53 -5.74
CA GLU A 16 22.67 12.75 -6.48
C GLU A 16 22.15 11.34 -6.80
N MET A 17 21.38 10.75 -5.88
CA MET A 17 20.68 9.48 -6.12
C MET A 17 19.72 9.62 -7.31
N GLU A 18 18.86 10.64 -7.35
CA GLU A 18 17.89 10.84 -8.44
C GLU A 18 18.57 11.03 -9.81
N LYS A 19 19.72 11.73 -9.85
CA LYS A 19 20.53 11.82 -11.08
C LYS A 19 21.02 10.46 -11.55
N ASN A 20 21.57 9.66 -10.63
CA ASN A 20 22.06 8.32 -10.97
C ASN A 20 20.93 7.38 -11.41
N LEU A 21 19.77 7.44 -10.75
CA LEU A 21 18.58 6.67 -11.11
C LEU A 21 18.07 7.07 -12.50
N LYS A 22 18.08 8.36 -12.82
CA LYS A 22 17.69 8.85 -14.15
C LYS A 22 18.57 8.27 -15.25
N GLU A 23 19.88 8.15 -15.02
CA GLU A 23 20.78 7.48 -15.97
C GLU A 23 20.44 5.99 -16.13
N VAL A 24 20.06 5.29 -15.06
CA VAL A 24 19.62 3.89 -15.17
C VAL A 24 18.35 3.79 -16.01
N PHE A 25 17.29 4.52 -15.65
CA PHE A 25 16.01 4.47 -16.36
C PHE A 25 16.10 4.95 -17.82
N THR A 26 17.07 5.80 -18.15
CA THR A 26 17.29 6.25 -19.54
C THR A 26 17.96 5.16 -20.40
N ASN A 27 18.77 4.29 -19.80
CA ASN A 27 19.58 3.31 -20.51
C ASN A 27 19.09 1.86 -20.37
N ALA A 28 18.14 1.61 -19.47
CA ALA A 28 17.54 0.31 -19.27
C ALA A 28 16.85 -0.19 -20.55
N ARG A 29 16.98 -1.49 -20.82
CA ARG A 29 16.44 -2.11 -22.04
C ARG A 29 15.29 -3.06 -21.74
N CYS A 30 15.20 -3.53 -20.50
CA CYS A 30 14.10 -4.32 -20.00
C CYS A 30 13.74 -3.91 -18.57
N LEU A 31 12.58 -4.36 -18.12
CA LEU A 31 12.07 -4.08 -16.78
C LEU A 31 13.00 -4.63 -15.68
N ASP A 32 13.64 -5.77 -15.91
CA ASP A 32 14.59 -6.35 -14.96
C ASP A 32 15.80 -5.45 -14.70
N ASP A 33 16.25 -4.68 -15.69
CA ASP A 33 17.33 -3.70 -15.53
C ASP A 33 16.92 -2.55 -14.59
N GLU A 34 15.63 -2.22 -14.54
CA GLU A 34 15.08 -1.10 -13.76
C GLU A 34 14.67 -1.51 -12.36
N LEU A 35 14.33 -2.77 -12.11
CA LEU A 35 13.70 -3.24 -10.87
C LEU A 35 14.48 -2.84 -9.61
N GLU A 36 15.78 -3.13 -9.57
CA GLU A 36 16.64 -2.82 -8.42
C GLU A 36 16.72 -1.32 -8.14
N SER A 37 16.88 -0.53 -9.20
CA SER A 37 16.91 0.94 -9.12
C SER A 37 15.54 1.51 -8.70
N THR A 38 14.45 0.87 -9.12
CA THR A 38 13.12 1.31 -8.76
C THR A 38 12.79 1.00 -7.30
N PHE A 39 13.26 -0.13 -6.76
CA PHE A 39 13.17 -0.42 -5.33
C PHE A 39 13.89 0.62 -4.48
N THR A 40 15.09 1.03 -4.91
CA THR A 40 15.85 2.12 -4.28
C THR A 40 15.07 3.43 -4.33
N PHE A 41 14.44 3.73 -5.46
CA PHE A 41 13.65 4.96 -5.62
C PHE A 41 12.41 4.98 -4.72
N VAL A 42 11.67 3.88 -4.65
CA VAL A 42 10.52 3.73 -3.74
C VAL A 42 10.95 3.91 -2.29
N SER A 43 12.06 3.29 -1.89
CA SER A 43 12.62 3.41 -0.53
C SER A 43 12.99 4.86 -0.20
N ALA A 44 13.57 5.58 -1.17
CA ALA A 44 13.88 6.99 -1.03
C ALA A 44 12.63 7.87 -0.90
N LEU A 45 11.56 7.59 -1.66
CA LEU A 45 10.29 8.30 -1.53
C LEU A 45 9.65 8.08 -0.15
N VAL A 46 9.73 6.87 0.40
CA VAL A 46 9.28 6.57 1.76
C VAL A 46 10.12 7.35 2.79
N ALA A 47 11.44 7.36 2.65
CA ALA A 47 12.34 8.11 3.54
C ALA A 47 12.09 9.62 3.50
N GLN A 48 11.65 10.15 2.35
CA GLN A 48 11.26 11.56 2.17
C GLN A 48 9.80 11.85 2.56
N ASN A 49 9.10 10.91 3.19
CA ASN A 49 7.69 11.02 3.56
C ASN A 49 6.72 11.28 2.36
N LYS A 50 7.12 10.87 1.15
CA LYS A 50 6.33 10.94 -0.08
C LYS A 50 5.60 9.62 -0.32
N MET A 51 4.88 9.11 0.69
CA MET A 51 4.25 7.77 0.65
C MET A 51 3.29 7.58 -0.53
N HIS A 52 2.52 8.60 -0.89
CA HIS A 52 1.60 8.51 -2.03
C HIS A 52 2.36 8.22 -3.34
N GLN A 53 3.46 8.93 -3.58
CA GLN A 53 4.29 8.72 -4.77
C GLN A 53 4.98 7.36 -4.75
N ALA A 54 5.40 6.89 -3.57
CA ALA A 54 5.98 5.56 -3.40
C ALA A 54 4.96 4.45 -3.74
N LEU A 55 3.71 4.61 -3.30
CA LEU A 55 2.61 3.69 -3.61
C LEU A 55 2.25 3.70 -5.09
N ASP A 56 2.10 4.88 -5.68
CA ASP A 56 1.77 5.01 -7.11
C ASP A 56 2.83 4.34 -7.99
N LEU A 57 4.11 4.58 -7.67
CA LEU A 57 5.23 3.96 -8.36
C LEU A 57 5.26 2.44 -8.16
N GLY A 58 5.07 1.96 -6.92
CA GLY A 58 5.04 0.53 -6.60
C GLY A 58 3.92 -0.21 -7.34
N LEU A 59 2.71 0.35 -7.36
CA LEU A 59 1.57 -0.23 -8.07
C LEU A 59 1.78 -0.25 -9.59
N LEU A 60 2.41 0.78 -10.15
CA LEU A 60 2.74 0.83 -11.57
C LEU A 60 3.69 -0.30 -11.97
N ILE A 61 4.75 -0.55 -11.19
CA ILE A 61 5.72 -1.63 -11.47
C ILE A 61 5.04 -2.99 -11.33
N LEU A 62 4.25 -3.20 -10.28
CA LEU A 62 3.55 -4.45 -10.07
C LEU A 62 2.56 -4.72 -11.23
N ALA A 63 1.90 -3.70 -11.75
CA ALA A 63 1.08 -3.82 -12.97
C ALA A 63 1.91 -4.22 -14.20
N GLN A 64 3.13 -3.70 -14.35
CA GLN A 64 4.04 -4.10 -15.43
C GLN A 64 4.55 -5.55 -15.26
N LEU A 65 4.65 -6.04 -14.03
CA LEU A 65 4.96 -7.45 -13.71
C LEU A 65 3.76 -8.39 -13.94
N GLY A 66 2.59 -7.85 -14.28
CA GLY A 66 1.38 -8.62 -14.56
C GLY A 66 0.43 -8.77 -13.36
N GLU A 67 0.71 -8.12 -12.22
CA GLU A 67 -0.21 -8.09 -11.09
C GLU A 67 -1.33 -7.08 -11.35
N SER A 68 -2.56 -7.57 -11.48
CA SER A 68 -3.73 -6.72 -11.68
C SER A 68 -4.25 -6.22 -10.33
N PHE A 69 -4.03 -4.94 -10.03
CA PHE A 69 -4.72 -4.29 -8.91
C PHE A 69 -6.06 -3.76 -9.42
N LEU A 70 -7.15 -4.20 -8.81
CA LEU A 70 -8.49 -3.66 -9.05
C LEU A 70 -8.58 -2.24 -8.45
N ILE A 71 -7.90 -1.27 -9.09
CA ILE A 71 -7.71 0.03 -8.46
C ILE A 71 -9.04 0.81 -8.41
N HIS A 72 -10.00 0.64 -9.33
CA HIS A 72 -11.12 1.60 -9.38
C HIS A 72 -12.55 1.16 -9.76
N SER A 73 -12.93 -0.12 -9.92
CA SER A 73 -14.35 -0.39 -10.29
C SER A 73 -15.31 -0.61 -9.11
N ASP A 74 -14.90 -1.22 -7.98
CA ASP A 74 -15.89 -1.77 -7.03
C ASP A 74 -15.65 -1.49 -5.54
N ILE A 75 -14.66 -0.67 -5.16
CA ILE A 75 -14.39 -0.44 -3.73
C ILE A 75 -15.59 0.26 -3.05
N ARG A 76 -16.24 1.21 -3.74
CA ARG A 76 -17.43 1.89 -3.19
C ARG A 76 -18.64 0.97 -3.08
N SER A 77 -18.86 0.08 -4.04
CA SER A 77 -19.95 -0.90 -4.01
C SER A 77 -19.70 -1.94 -2.91
N ILE A 78 -18.48 -2.43 -2.75
CA ILE A 78 -18.07 -3.35 -1.68
C ILE A 78 -18.26 -2.70 -0.30
N ILE A 79 -17.79 -1.46 -0.10
CA ILE A 79 -17.96 -0.73 1.17
C ILE A 79 -19.44 -0.51 1.48
N MET A 80 -20.25 -0.12 0.50
CA MET A 80 -21.70 0.06 0.67
C MET A 80 -22.39 -1.25 1.06
N VAL A 81 -22.02 -2.37 0.44
CA VAL A 81 -22.58 -3.70 0.76
C VAL A 81 -22.22 -4.11 2.17
N GLU A 82 -20.96 -3.99 2.57
CA GLU A 82 -20.52 -4.33 3.92
C GLU A 82 -21.11 -3.38 4.98
N PHE A 83 -21.28 -2.10 4.66
CA PHE A 83 -21.95 -1.15 5.54
C PHE A 83 -23.44 -1.48 5.71
N ALA A 84 -24.14 -1.80 4.62
CA ALA A 84 -25.55 -2.21 4.67
C ALA A 84 -25.75 -3.51 5.45
N LYS A 85 -24.84 -4.47 5.28
CA LYS A 85 -24.83 -5.74 6.01
C LYS A 85 -24.61 -5.52 7.51
N THR A 86 -23.64 -4.68 7.87
CA THR A 86 -23.38 -4.30 9.26
C THR A 86 -24.58 -3.55 9.87
N LYS A 87 -25.16 -2.60 9.13
CA LYS A 87 -26.37 -1.87 9.55
C LYS A 87 -27.57 -2.79 9.75
N ARG A 88 -27.75 -3.79 8.89
CA ARG A 88 -28.80 -4.80 9.04
C ARG A 88 -28.59 -5.68 10.26
N LYS A 89 -27.36 -6.16 10.49
CA LYS A 89 -26.99 -6.90 11.70
C LYS A 89 -27.22 -6.08 12.98
N LEU A 90 -26.99 -4.77 12.93
CA LEU A 90 -27.24 -3.85 14.05
C LEU A 90 -28.73 -3.63 14.28
N ASN A 91 -29.52 -3.46 13.22
CA ASN A 91 -30.98 -3.26 13.32
C ASN A 91 -31.76 -4.53 13.70
N GLU A 92 -31.23 -5.71 13.42
CA GLU A 92 -31.83 -6.99 13.82
C GLU A 92 -31.61 -7.32 15.30
N LYS A 93 -30.80 -6.53 16.03
CA LYS A 93 -30.59 -6.65 17.47
C LYS A 93 -31.31 -5.53 18.21
N CYS A 94 -32.21 -5.90 19.12
CA CYS A 94 -32.94 -4.95 19.96
C CYS A 94 -32.02 -4.40 21.07
N ASP A 95 -32.21 -3.16 21.53
CA ASP A 95 -31.36 -2.53 22.55
C ASP A 95 -31.23 -3.38 23.84
N ASP A 96 -32.25 -4.17 24.17
CA ASP A 96 -32.26 -5.11 25.31
C ASP A 96 -31.35 -6.34 25.11
N GLU A 97 -31.05 -6.75 23.87
CA GLU A 97 -30.07 -7.80 23.56
C GLU A 97 -28.62 -7.31 23.74
N PHE A 98 -28.35 -6.03 23.47
CA PHE A 98 -27.05 -5.41 23.76
C PHE A 98 -26.77 -5.33 25.26
N LEU A 99 -27.80 -5.08 26.07
CA LEU A 99 -27.68 -5.01 27.53
C LEU A 99 -27.62 -6.40 28.20
N SER A 100 -28.13 -7.45 27.54
CA SER A 100 -28.05 -8.84 28.03
C SER A 100 -26.88 -9.65 27.47
N MET A 101 -26.11 -9.09 26.50
CA MET A 101 -24.89 -9.70 26.02
C MET A 101 -23.84 -9.79 27.14
N LYS A 102 -23.40 -11.01 27.44
CA LYS A 102 -22.40 -11.29 28.47
C LYS A 102 -21.11 -10.51 28.15
N ASN A 103 -20.72 -9.60 29.05
CA ASN A 103 -19.47 -8.85 28.96
C ASN A 103 -18.31 -9.77 28.60
N THR A 104 -17.79 -9.62 27.38
CA THR A 104 -16.62 -10.35 26.91
C THR A 104 -15.40 -9.78 27.63
N SER A 105 -15.05 -10.40 28.75
CA SER A 105 -13.92 -10.03 29.60
C SER A 105 -12.56 -10.45 29.02
N ASP A 106 -12.47 -10.70 27.71
CA ASP A 106 -11.33 -11.37 27.08
C ASP A 106 -10.81 -10.57 25.88
N LYS A 107 -9.60 -10.02 26.00
CA LYS A 107 -8.98 -9.07 25.07
C LYS A 107 -8.70 -9.63 23.67
N HIS A 108 -8.70 -10.97 23.53
CA HIS A 108 -8.34 -11.65 22.28
C HIS A 108 -9.48 -12.43 21.63
N LYS A 109 -10.69 -12.41 22.22
CA LYS A 109 -11.87 -12.87 21.49
C LYS A 109 -12.26 -11.76 20.51
N LEU A 110 -11.92 -11.97 19.24
CA LEU A 110 -12.63 -11.35 18.13
C LEU A 110 -14.11 -11.44 18.47
N ALA A 111 -14.73 -10.27 18.61
CA ALA A 111 -16.13 -10.15 18.97
C ALA A 111 -16.91 -11.14 18.10
N VAL A 112 -17.69 -12.01 18.75
CA VAL A 112 -18.70 -12.79 18.04
C VAL A 112 -19.72 -11.75 17.55
N MET A 113 -19.50 -11.24 16.34
CA MET A 113 -20.34 -10.28 15.61
C MET A 113 -20.51 -10.73 14.15
#